data_AF-A0A936BXY7-F1
#
_entry.id   AF-A0A936BXY7-F1
#
_cell.length_a   1.000
_cell.length_b   1.000
_cell.length_c   1.000
_cell.angle_alpha   90.00
_cell.angle_beta   90.00
_cell.angle_gamma   90.00
#
_symmetry.space_group_name_H-M   'P 1'
#
loop_
_entity.id
_entity.type
_entity.pdbx_description
1 polymer ?
#
loop_
_entity_poly.entity_id
_entity_poly.type
_entity_poly.pdbx_seq_one_letter_code
_entity_poly.pdbx_strand_id
1 'polypeptide(L)'
;MNEQPYQWISEYEKSRYLRELSIELLQERYESLLYNNWTTDIEGNVVALSDKARRTMLLRRIVETLCEQLCKKCIASTEFNEGACRAKASSNYIKPKLNPRLFDTAGCLLKFGKKEHIQRTLEEGRLKVSLASTFNDGSLNAAQRDDELQHWSVTPNKRLHFRLYGLDSKNEEVELPVTFKEYFEGLQVVDFYVWCCSADYNARLFESFKADAVLVIRAGNFSCKNGESLRA
;
A
#
# COMPACT_ATOMS: atom_id res chain seq x y z
N MET A 1 -23.65 8.41 7.59
CA MET A 1 -23.20 9.42 8.57
C MET A 1 -22.49 10.51 7.80
N ASN A 2 -23.00 11.74 7.83
CA ASN A 2 -22.38 12.88 7.16
C ASN A 2 -21.24 13.41 8.06
N GLU A 3 -20.02 12.93 7.84
CA GLU A 3 -18.83 13.59 8.40
C GLU A 3 -18.73 15.01 7.81
N GLN A 4 -18.51 16.00 8.68
CA GLN A 4 -18.21 17.36 8.26
C GLN A 4 -16.90 17.34 7.45
N PRO A 5 -16.84 17.93 6.25
CA PRO A 5 -15.77 17.72 5.26
C PRO A 5 -14.34 18.11 5.72
N TYR A 6 -14.20 18.75 6.88
CA TYR A 6 -12.93 19.23 7.44
C TYR A 6 -12.61 18.70 8.84
N GLN A 7 -13.45 17.85 9.43
CA GLN A 7 -13.23 17.33 10.78
C GLN A 7 -11.86 16.64 10.91
N TRP A 8 -11.46 15.96 9.84
CA TRP A 8 -10.20 15.25 9.74
C TRP A 8 -8.95 16.15 9.88
N ILE A 9 -9.03 17.43 9.49
CA ILE A 9 -7.91 18.37 9.64
C ILE A 9 -7.69 18.65 11.12
N SER A 10 -8.76 18.93 11.85
CA SER A 10 -8.68 19.16 13.31
C SER A 10 -8.20 17.91 14.05
N GLU A 11 -8.60 16.71 13.59
CA GLU A 11 -8.07 15.45 14.12
C GLU A 11 -6.57 15.31 13.90
N TYR A 12 -6.10 15.64 12.69
CA TYR A 12 -4.67 15.62 12.37
C TYR A 12 -3.88 16.65 13.19
N GLU A 13 -4.40 17.87 13.37
CA GLU A 13 -3.75 18.91 14.19
C GLU A 13 -3.58 18.48 15.65
N LYS A 14 -4.58 17.79 16.21
CA LYS A 14 -4.52 17.24 17.57
C LYS A 14 -3.48 16.13 17.71
N SER A 15 -3.27 15.34 16.65
CA SER A 15 -2.35 14.20 16.64
C SER A 15 -1.52 14.17 15.35
N ARG A 16 -0.51 15.07 15.30
CA ARG A 16 0.42 15.21 14.16
C ARG A 16 1.42 14.06 14.13
N TYR A 17 0.95 12.87 13.77
CA TYR A 17 1.73 11.64 13.83
C TYR A 17 2.95 11.63 12.89
N LEU A 18 3.00 12.51 11.89
CA LEU A 18 4.14 12.67 10.97
C LEU A 18 5.20 13.69 11.46
N ARG A 19 4.98 14.37 12.59
CA ARG A 19 5.83 15.46 13.10
C ARG A 19 7.30 15.07 13.27
N GLU A 20 7.54 13.85 13.74
CA GLU A 20 8.88 13.35 14.06
C GLU A 20 9.61 12.77 12.85
N LEU A 21 8.96 12.68 11.68
CA LEU A 21 9.63 12.19 10.47
C LEU A 21 10.69 13.19 10.00
N SER A 22 11.79 12.65 9.46
CA SER A 22 12.80 13.45 8.78
C SER A 22 12.25 14.00 7.45
N ILE A 23 12.95 14.99 6.90
CA ILE A 23 12.56 15.62 5.63
C ILE A 23 12.59 14.58 4.50
N GLU A 24 13.60 13.72 4.51
CA GLU A 24 13.82 12.65 3.54
C GLU A 24 12.67 11.64 3.57
N LEU A 25 12.26 11.20 4.77
CA LEU A 25 11.13 10.28 4.95
C LEU A 25 9.78 10.91 4.56
N LEU A 26 9.60 12.21 4.80
CA LEU A 26 8.42 12.93 4.32
C LEU A 26 8.39 13.01 2.80
N GLN A 27 9.53 13.23 2.16
CA GLN A 27 9.65 13.26 0.70
C GLN A 27 9.38 11.89 0.08
N GLU A 28 9.99 10.83 0.61
CA GLU A 28 9.75 9.45 0.17
C GLU A 28 8.27 9.08 0.31
N ARG A 29 7.66 9.43 1.44
CA ARG A 29 6.23 9.23 1.67
C ARG A 29 5.38 9.98 0.64
N TYR A 30 5.70 11.24 0.36
CA TYR A 30 4.96 12.04 -0.62
C TYR A 30 5.02 11.41 -2.01
N GLU A 31 6.21 10.99 -2.45
CA GLU A 31 6.40 10.31 -3.74
C GLU A 31 5.64 8.98 -3.81
N SER A 32 5.68 8.19 -2.75
CA SER A 32 4.92 6.94 -2.65
C SER A 32 3.40 7.18 -2.74
N LEU A 33 2.89 8.21 -2.05
CA LEU A 33 1.47 8.56 -2.12
C LEU A 33 1.06 9.02 -3.52
N LEU A 34 1.89 9.83 -4.20
CA LEU A 34 1.65 10.23 -5.59
C LEU A 34 1.69 9.04 -6.56
N TYR A 35 2.65 8.14 -6.38
CA TYR A 35 2.76 6.92 -7.17
C TYR A 35 1.52 6.02 -7.01
N ASN A 36 0.87 6.06 -5.85
CA ASN A 36 -0.37 5.33 -5.58
C ASN A 36 -1.65 6.08 -6.01
N ASN A 37 -1.56 7.35 -6.40
CA ASN A 37 -2.72 8.19 -6.74
C ASN A 37 -3.18 8.08 -8.21
N TRP A 38 -2.76 7.05 -8.93
CA TRP A 38 -3.15 6.82 -10.31
C TRP A 38 -3.25 5.33 -10.63
N THR A 39 -4.08 5.01 -11.61
CA THR A 39 -4.29 3.65 -12.11
C THR A 39 -4.38 3.67 -13.63
N THR A 40 -4.63 2.52 -14.23
CA THR A 40 -4.93 2.41 -15.65
C THR A 40 -6.35 1.90 -15.88
N ASP A 41 -6.94 2.28 -17.00
CA ASP A 41 -8.18 1.66 -17.50
C ASP A 41 -7.88 0.31 -18.19
N ILE A 42 -8.92 -0.36 -18.70
CA ILE A 42 -8.78 -1.64 -19.40
C ILE A 42 -7.94 -1.54 -20.68
N GLU A 43 -7.88 -0.36 -21.29
CA GLU A 43 -7.05 -0.13 -22.46
C GLU A 43 -5.59 0.10 -22.08
N GLY A 44 -5.30 0.44 -20.82
CA GLY A 44 -3.99 0.81 -20.33
C GLY A 44 -3.72 2.32 -20.37
N ASN A 45 -4.73 3.18 -20.47
CA ASN A 45 -4.57 4.63 -20.36
C ASN A 45 -4.46 5.02 -18.89
N VAL A 46 -3.61 6.00 -18.57
CA VAL A 46 -3.47 6.53 -17.20
C VAL A 46 -4.72 7.31 -16.82
N VAL A 47 -5.35 6.91 -15.72
CA VAL A 47 -6.57 7.53 -15.19
C VAL A 47 -6.45 7.77 -13.68
N ALA A 48 -7.33 8.63 -13.16
CA ALA A 48 -7.49 8.77 -11.72
C ALA A 48 -8.06 7.47 -11.11
N LEU A 49 -7.83 7.26 -9.82
CA LEU A 49 -8.45 6.16 -9.09
C LEU A 49 -9.99 6.27 -9.14
N SER A 50 -10.63 5.19 -9.58
CA SER A 50 -12.10 5.07 -9.65
C SER A 50 -12.74 4.94 -8.28
N ASP A 51 -12.06 4.30 -7.34
CA ASP A 51 -12.49 4.18 -5.95
C ASP A 51 -12.37 5.55 -5.24
N LYS A 52 -13.53 6.18 -5.01
CA LYS A 52 -13.63 7.48 -4.35
C LYS A 52 -13.14 7.45 -2.90
N ALA A 53 -13.38 6.36 -2.16
CA ALA A 53 -12.98 6.27 -0.76
C ALA A 53 -11.45 6.16 -0.66
N ARG A 54 -10.85 5.27 -1.45
CA ARG A 54 -9.39 5.13 -1.55
C ARG A 54 -8.72 6.41 -2.04
N ARG A 55 -9.27 7.07 -3.07
CA ARG A 55 -8.76 8.34 -3.58
C ARG A 55 -8.80 9.44 -2.52
N THR A 56 -9.92 9.56 -1.81
CA THR A 56 -10.08 10.55 -0.72
C THR A 56 -9.08 10.32 0.40
N MET A 57 -8.89 9.06 0.81
CA MET A 57 -7.88 8.70 1.81
C MET A 57 -6.48 9.09 1.35
N LEU A 58 -6.08 8.77 0.12
CA LEU A 58 -4.75 9.11 -0.40
C LEU A 58 -4.54 10.63 -0.47
N LEU A 59 -5.52 11.37 -0.98
CA LEU A 59 -5.47 12.83 -1.04
C LEU A 59 -5.34 13.45 0.35
N ARG A 60 -6.08 12.94 1.35
CA ARG A 60 -5.93 13.33 2.75
C ARG A 60 -4.49 13.11 3.23
N ARG A 61 -3.92 11.91 3.02
CA ARG A 61 -2.53 11.61 3.44
C ARG A 61 -1.49 12.48 2.73
N ILE A 62 -1.76 12.85 1.47
CA ILE A 62 -0.91 13.78 0.72
C ILE A 62 -0.92 15.16 1.40
N VAL A 63 -2.10 15.68 1.72
CA VAL A 63 -2.23 16.99 2.39
C VAL A 63 -1.55 16.96 3.77
N GLU A 64 -1.77 15.92 4.58
CA GLU A 64 -1.11 15.75 5.88
C GLU A 64 0.43 15.78 5.74
N THR A 65 0.97 15.15 4.70
CA THR A 65 2.42 15.13 4.42
C THR A 65 2.94 16.51 3.98
N LEU A 66 2.21 17.20 3.10
CA LEU A 66 2.55 18.56 2.66
C LEU A 66 2.52 19.56 3.82
N CYS A 67 1.57 19.44 4.74
CA CYS A 67 1.50 20.27 5.94
C CYS A 67 2.78 20.14 6.79
N GLU A 68 3.31 18.93 6.99
CA GLU A 68 4.57 18.76 7.71
C GLU A 68 5.78 19.32 6.95
N GLN A 69 5.83 19.11 5.64
CA GLN A 69 6.90 19.68 4.80
C GLN A 69 6.88 21.22 4.87
N LEU A 70 5.70 21.85 4.90
CA LEU A 70 5.56 23.30 5.09
C LEU A 70 6.00 23.74 6.49
N CYS A 71 5.57 23.03 7.55
CA CYS A 71 6.01 23.34 8.92
C CYS A 71 7.53 23.28 9.09
N LYS A 72 8.19 22.34 8.40
CA LYS A 72 9.64 22.18 8.39
C LYS A 72 10.34 23.09 7.35
N LYS A 73 9.60 23.93 6.63
CA LYS A 73 10.09 24.85 5.58
C LYS A 73 10.82 24.14 4.44
N CYS A 74 10.43 22.89 4.14
CA CYS A 74 11.03 22.07 3.09
C CYS A 74 10.47 22.37 1.70
N ILE A 75 9.25 22.89 1.63
CA ILE A 75 8.58 23.27 0.38
C ILE A 75 8.09 24.71 0.47
N ALA A 76 8.07 25.39 -0.68
CA ALA A 76 7.74 26.81 -0.77
C ALA A 76 6.29 27.09 -1.19
N SER A 77 5.58 26.08 -1.71
CA SER A 77 4.24 26.25 -2.27
C SER A 77 3.22 25.35 -1.56
N THR A 78 2.02 25.91 -1.38
CA THR A 78 0.81 25.21 -0.91
C THR A 78 -0.04 24.70 -2.08
N GLU A 79 0.36 24.95 -3.32
CA GLU A 79 -0.38 24.53 -4.50
C GLU A 79 -0.29 23.02 -4.71
N PHE A 80 -1.44 22.39 -4.88
CA PHE A 80 -1.53 20.97 -5.23
C PHE A 80 -2.39 20.80 -6.48
N ASN A 81 -1.77 20.33 -7.57
CA ASN A 81 -2.46 19.99 -8.80
C ASN A 81 -2.40 18.48 -9.02
N GLU A 82 -3.48 17.78 -8.70
CA GLU A 82 -3.56 16.32 -8.82
C GLU A 82 -3.26 15.83 -10.24
N GLY A 83 -3.75 16.53 -11.27
CA GLY A 83 -3.53 16.15 -12.67
C GLY A 83 -2.06 16.21 -13.05
N ALA A 84 -1.37 17.30 -12.68
CA ALA A 84 0.07 17.45 -12.90
C ALA A 84 0.89 16.44 -12.10
N CYS A 85 0.53 16.22 -10.83
CA CYS A 85 1.16 15.22 -9.97
C CYS A 85 1.00 13.81 -10.55
N ARG A 86 -0.18 13.45 -11.06
CA ARG A 86 -0.42 12.17 -11.74
C ARG A 86 0.43 12.04 -12.99
N ALA A 87 0.44 13.04 -13.87
CA ALA A 87 1.25 13.02 -15.09
C ALA A 87 2.75 12.84 -14.79
N LYS A 88 3.25 13.52 -13.75
CA LYS A 88 4.63 13.34 -13.26
C LYS A 88 4.86 11.93 -12.71
N ALA A 89 3.96 11.42 -11.87
CA ALA A 89 4.11 10.11 -11.24
C ALA A 89 3.99 8.93 -12.24
N SER A 90 3.34 9.14 -13.37
CA SER A 90 3.18 8.16 -14.45
C SER A 90 4.11 8.42 -15.64
N SER A 91 5.08 9.33 -15.54
CA SER A 91 5.88 9.76 -16.71
C SER A 91 6.67 8.64 -17.37
N ASN A 92 7.08 7.65 -16.57
CA ASN A 92 7.87 6.51 -17.03
C ASN A 92 7.01 5.31 -17.43
N TYR A 93 5.68 5.40 -17.28
CA TYR A 93 4.78 4.29 -17.56
C TYR A 93 4.73 3.97 -19.06
N ILE A 94 5.00 2.73 -19.41
CA ILE A 94 4.91 2.23 -20.78
C ILE A 94 3.65 1.37 -20.91
N LYS A 95 2.68 1.87 -21.70
CA LYS A 95 1.43 1.17 -22.00
C LYS A 95 1.72 -0.20 -22.65
N PRO A 96 1.29 -1.33 -22.06
CA PRO A 96 1.51 -2.65 -22.65
C PRO A 96 0.63 -2.82 -23.89
N LYS A 97 1.19 -3.51 -24.89
CA LYS A 97 0.45 -3.91 -26.10
C LYS A 97 -0.10 -5.32 -25.90
N LEU A 98 -1.41 -5.43 -25.73
CA LEU A 98 -2.09 -6.72 -25.53
C LEU A 98 -2.68 -7.26 -26.83
N ASN A 99 -2.51 -8.55 -27.06
CA ASN A 99 -3.11 -9.28 -28.17
C ASN A 99 -3.52 -10.69 -27.68
N PRO A 100 -4.82 -11.05 -27.66
CA PRO A 100 -6.00 -10.22 -27.98
C PRO A 100 -6.28 -9.14 -26.92
N ARG A 101 -7.23 -8.24 -27.22
CA ARG A 101 -7.77 -7.30 -26.20
C ARG A 101 -8.36 -8.10 -25.04
N LEU A 102 -8.13 -7.63 -23.82
CA LEU A 102 -8.73 -8.23 -22.63
C LEU A 102 -10.26 -8.10 -22.68
N PHE A 103 -10.92 -9.18 -22.27
CA PHE A 103 -12.35 -9.23 -22.01
C PHE A 103 -12.65 -8.81 -20.57
N ASP A 104 -13.93 -8.74 -20.19
CA ASP A 104 -14.35 -8.38 -18.84
C ASP A 104 -13.75 -9.35 -17.78
N THR A 105 -12.89 -8.79 -16.94
CA THR A 105 -12.18 -9.47 -15.85
C THR A 105 -12.87 -9.30 -14.50
N ALA A 106 -14.06 -8.69 -14.44
CA ALA A 106 -14.81 -8.57 -13.19
C ALA A 106 -15.00 -9.93 -12.53
N GLY A 107 -14.67 -10.01 -11.23
CA GLY A 107 -14.77 -11.25 -10.44
C GLY A 107 -13.76 -12.35 -10.81
N CYS A 108 -12.71 -12.02 -11.57
CA CYS A 108 -11.63 -12.96 -11.89
C CYS A 108 -10.42 -12.73 -10.98
N LEU A 109 -9.58 -13.76 -10.80
CA LEU A 109 -8.22 -13.60 -10.28
C LEU A 109 -7.26 -13.45 -11.45
N LEU A 110 -6.30 -12.54 -11.32
CA LEU A 110 -5.33 -12.24 -12.35
C LEU A 110 -3.91 -12.52 -11.85
N LYS A 111 -3.18 -13.37 -12.58
CA LYS A 111 -1.76 -13.63 -12.30
C LYS A 111 -0.90 -13.02 -13.39
N PHE A 112 -0.12 -12.01 -13.05
CA PHE A 112 0.87 -11.41 -13.93
C PHE A 112 2.20 -12.14 -13.79
N GLY A 113 2.88 -12.40 -14.90
CA GLY A 113 4.19 -13.06 -14.86
C GLY A 113 4.83 -13.21 -16.23
N LYS A 114 5.92 -13.99 -16.26
CA LYS A 114 6.58 -14.39 -17.50
C LYS A 114 5.72 -15.37 -18.28
N LYS A 115 5.65 -15.20 -19.60
CA LYS A 115 4.84 -15.98 -20.53
C LYS A 115 5.11 -17.47 -20.38
N GLU A 116 6.37 -17.86 -20.27
CA GLU A 116 6.76 -19.26 -20.06
C GLU A 116 6.14 -19.89 -18.80
N HIS A 117 6.03 -19.12 -17.70
CA HIS A 117 5.45 -19.62 -16.45
C HIS A 117 3.92 -19.62 -16.54
N ILE A 118 3.34 -18.55 -17.09
CA ILE A 118 1.89 -18.43 -17.28
C ILE A 118 1.36 -19.52 -18.22
N GLN A 119 2.09 -19.79 -19.30
CA GLN A 119 1.74 -20.83 -20.27
C GLN A 119 1.77 -22.23 -19.65
N ARG A 120 2.81 -22.56 -18.87
CA ARG A 120 2.84 -23.83 -18.11
C ARG A 120 1.70 -23.94 -17.10
N THR A 121 1.34 -22.83 -16.44
CA THR A 121 0.17 -22.85 -15.55
C THR A 121 -1.11 -23.14 -16.32
N LEU A 122 -1.30 -22.52 -17.49
CA LEU A 122 -2.50 -22.68 -18.31
C LEU A 122 -2.60 -24.08 -18.94
N GLU A 123 -1.52 -24.57 -19.54
CA GLU A 123 -1.50 -25.81 -20.33
C GLU A 123 -1.29 -27.05 -19.47
N GLU A 124 -0.50 -26.95 -18.39
CA GLU A 124 -0.08 -28.09 -17.58
C GLU A 124 -0.65 -28.07 -16.16
N GLY A 125 -1.35 -27.00 -15.78
CA GLY A 125 -1.83 -26.82 -14.39
C GLY A 125 -0.71 -26.60 -13.37
N ARG A 126 0.51 -26.27 -13.82
CA ARG A 126 1.68 -26.12 -12.93
C ARG A 126 1.71 -24.74 -12.30
N LEU A 127 1.52 -24.69 -10.99
CA LEU A 127 1.55 -23.47 -10.18
C LEU A 127 2.83 -23.37 -9.37
N LYS A 128 3.52 -22.22 -9.47
CA LYS A 128 4.60 -21.88 -8.54
C LYS A 128 3.99 -21.24 -7.30
N VAL A 129 4.02 -21.97 -6.19
CA VAL A 129 3.87 -21.43 -4.84
C VAL A 129 5.25 -21.13 -4.27
N SER A 130 5.37 -20.15 -3.38
CA SER A 130 6.63 -19.81 -2.74
C SER A 130 6.39 -19.48 -1.27
N LEU A 131 7.39 -19.69 -0.42
CA LEU A 131 7.28 -19.32 0.99
C LEU A 131 7.14 -17.79 1.11
N ALA A 132 6.35 -17.32 2.05
CA ALA A 132 6.17 -15.90 2.35
C ALA A 132 7.52 -15.22 2.60
N SER A 133 8.44 -15.89 3.32
CA SER A 133 9.81 -15.41 3.53
C SER A 133 10.58 -15.07 2.25
N THR A 134 10.31 -15.76 1.14
CA THR A 134 11.02 -15.55 -0.13
C THR A 134 10.68 -14.22 -0.78
N PHE A 135 9.56 -13.60 -0.41
CA PHE A 135 9.16 -12.29 -0.93
C PHE A 135 9.91 -11.13 -0.24
N ASN A 136 10.60 -11.38 0.86
CA ASN A 136 11.47 -10.37 1.51
C ASN A 136 12.90 -10.32 0.92
N ASP A 137 13.13 -10.96 -0.23
CA ASP A 137 14.43 -10.91 -0.92
C ASP A 137 14.65 -9.53 -1.58
N GLY A 138 15.75 -8.87 -1.21
CA GLY A 138 16.19 -7.58 -1.76
C GLY A 138 16.53 -7.61 -3.25
N SER A 139 16.69 -8.78 -3.86
CA SER A 139 16.88 -8.95 -5.30
C SER A 139 15.57 -8.82 -6.10
N LEU A 140 14.42 -8.97 -5.44
CA LEU A 140 13.10 -8.85 -6.06
C LEU A 140 12.79 -7.40 -6.40
N ASN A 141 11.95 -7.22 -7.43
CA ASN A 141 11.46 -5.89 -7.78
C ASN A 141 10.51 -5.36 -6.68
N ALA A 142 10.32 -4.04 -6.65
CA ALA A 142 9.54 -3.38 -5.61
C ALA A 142 8.07 -3.84 -5.53
N ALA A 143 7.49 -4.37 -6.61
CA ALA A 143 6.12 -4.87 -6.62
C ALA A 143 5.99 -6.32 -6.14
N GLN A 144 7.10 -7.07 -6.16
CA GLN A 144 7.19 -8.42 -5.63
C GLN A 144 7.66 -8.44 -4.18
N ARG A 145 8.42 -7.43 -3.77
CA ARG A 145 8.97 -7.37 -2.42
C ARG A 145 7.86 -7.08 -1.43
N ASP A 146 7.67 -8.01 -0.50
CA ASP A 146 6.66 -7.90 0.55
C ASP A 146 7.16 -8.58 1.83
N ASP A 147 6.84 -8.00 2.98
CA ASP A 147 7.14 -8.57 4.29
C ASP A 147 5.87 -9.24 4.85
N GLU A 148 5.43 -10.28 4.13
CA GLU A 148 4.25 -11.11 4.42
C GLU A 148 4.29 -11.74 5.83
N LEU A 149 5.46 -11.77 6.47
CA LEU A 149 5.64 -12.35 7.81
C LEU A 149 5.49 -11.33 8.94
N GLN A 150 5.55 -10.03 8.65
CA GLN A 150 5.43 -8.98 9.66
C GLN A 150 4.17 -8.16 9.47
N HIS A 151 3.32 -8.18 10.49
CA HIS A 151 2.11 -7.38 10.52
C HIS A 151 2.13 -6.45 11.71
N TRP A 152 1.90 -5.16 11.46
CA TRP A 152 1.75 -4.17 12.52
C TRP A 152 0.28 -4.05 12.86
N SER A 153 -0.08 -4.44 14.08
CA SER A 153 -1.43 -4.28 14.61
C SER A 153 -1.44 -3.16 15.65
N VAL A 154 -2.41 -2.26 15.55
CA VAL A 154 -2.79 -1.42 16.68
C VAL A 154 -3.62 -2.29 17.61
N THR A 155 -3.07 -2.71 18.74
CA THR A 155 -3.78 -3.56 19.69
C THR A 155 -4.64 -2.67 20.60
N PRO A 156 -5.98 -2.61 20.41
CA PRO A 156 -6.82 -1.84 21.32
C PRO A 156 -6.69 -2.40 22.74
N ASN A 157 -6.65 -1.51 23.73
CA ASN A 157 -6.59 -1.82 25.17
C ASN A 157 -5.26 -2.31 25.75
N LYS A 158 -4.15 -2.33 24.99
CA LYS A 158 -2.81 -2.42 25.58
C LYS A 158 -2.24 -1.02 25.81
N ARG A 159 -1.72 -0.76 27.01
CA ARG A 159 -1.10 0.52 27.38
C ARG A 159 0.28 0.24 27.98
N LEU A 160 1.31 0.81 27.39
CA LEU A 160 2.63 0.91 28.01
C LEU A 160 2.70 2.20 28.81
N HIS A 161 2.95 2.07 30.11
CA HIS A 161 3.18 3.18 31.01
C HIS A 161 4.65 3.17 31.39
N PHE A 162 5.36 4.24 31.06
CA PHE A 162 6.71 4.49 31.53
C PHE A 162 6.81 5.95 31.94
N ARG A 163 7.58 6.22 32.99
CA ARG A 163 7.95 7.57 33.37
C ARG A 163 9.23 7.93 32.64
N LEU A 164 9.21 9.04 31.92
CA LEU A 164 10.41 9.59 31.30
C LEU A 164 10.94 10.68 32.21
N TYR A 165 12.23 10.61 32.53
CA TYR A 165 12.94 11.66 33.23
C TYR A 165 13.90 12.33 32.24
N GLY A 166 14.02 13.64 32.35
CA GLY A 166 14.91 14.46 31.53
C GLY A 166 15.44 15.65 32.32
N LEU A 167 16.33 16.43 31.72
CA LEU A 167 16.86 17.63 32.36
C LEU A 167 16.02 18.84 32.00
N ASP A 168 15.70 19.68 32.98
CA ASP A 168 15.06 20.96 32.77
C ASP A 168 16.08 22.05 32.32
N SER A 169 15.60 23.28 32.13
CA SER A 169 16.45 24.42 31.77
C SER A 169 17.54 24.78 32.79
N LYS A 170 17.45 24.24 34.01
CA LYS A 170 18.40 24.42 35.11
C LYS A 170 19.28 23.18 35.32
N ASN A 171 19.19 22.19 34.41
CA ASN A 171 19.94 20.96 34.46
C ASN A 171 19.54 20.05 35.64
N GLU A 172 18.32 20.18 36.15
CA GLU A 172 17.75 19.32 37.20
C GLU A 172 16.90 18.20 36.57
N GLU A 173 16.92 17.01 37.17
CA GLU A 173 16.12 15.88 36.70
C GLU A 173 14.63 16.11 37.00
N VAL A 174 13.81 16.12 35.96
CA VAL A 174 12.36 16.32 36.03
C VAL A 174 11.62 15.23 35.26
N GLU A 175 10.43 14.86 35.73
CA GLU A 175 9.54 13.98 34.98
C GLU A 175 8.97 14.75 33.78
N LEU A 176 9.16 14.20 32.58
CA LEU A 176 8.69 14.79 31.34
C LEU A 176 7.18 14.54 31.17
N PRO A 177 6.43 15.49 30.58
CA PRO A 177 4.99 15.34 30.38
C PRO A 177 4.67 14.13 29.49
N VAL A 178 3.70 13.32 29.92
CA VAL A 178 3.28 12.11 29.20
C VAL A 178 2.52 12.48 27.92
N THR A 179 2.97 11.93 26.80
CA THR A 179 2.25 12.00 25.52
C THR A 179 1.71 10.62 25.16
N PHE A 180 0.39 10.48 25.07
CA PHE A 180 -0.24 9.23 24.65
C PHE A 180 0.08 8.96 23.17
N LYS A 181 0.53 7.74 22.87
CA LYS A 181 0.76 7.25 21.51
C LYS A 181 0.05 5.93 21.32
N GLU A 182 -0.25 5.60 20.07
CA GLU A 182 -0.74 4.27 19.70
C GLU A 182 0.35 3.22 19.99
N TYR A 183 -0.05 2.12 20.62
CA TYR A 183 0.81 0.97 20.81
C TYR A 183 0.69 0.05 19.60
N PHE A 184 1.79 -0.10 18.86
CA PHE A 184 1.90 -1.02 17.76
C PHE A 184 2.61 -2.29 18.24
N GLU A 185 1.99 -3.43 17.98
CA GLU A 185 2.59 -4.74 18.21
C GLU A 185 2.97 -5.33 16.87
N GLY A 186 4.27 -5.60 16.69
CA GLY A 186 4.76 -6.35 15.54
C GLY A 186 4.41 -7.83 15.75
N LEU A 187 3.48 -8.33 14.96
CA LEU A 187 3.15 -9.74 14.92
C LEU A 187 4.04 -10.43 13.89
N GLN A 188 4.78 -11.43 14.33
CA GLN A 188 5.45 -12.36 13.42
C GLN A 188 4.56 -13.56 13.15
N VAL A 189 4.36 -13.85 11.88
CA VAL A 189 3.58 -14.98 11.41
C VAL A 189 4.53 -16.12 11.03
N VAL A 190 4.10 -17.36 11.28
CA VAL A 190 4.85 -18.55 10.82
C VAL A 190 4.86 -18.55 9.29
N ASP A 191 6.00 -18.90 8.70
CA ASP A 191 6.16 -18.94 7.25
C ASP A 191 5.11 -19.85 6.59
N PHE A 192 4.49 -19.35 5.52
CA PHE A 192 3.38 -20.00 4.83
C PHE A 192 3.56 -19.93 3.32
N TYR A 193 2.84 -20.79 2.59
CA TYR A 193 2.90 -20.79 1.14
C TYR A 193 2.00 -19.71 0.56
N VAL A 194 2.59 -18.84 -0.26
CA VAL A 194 1.92 -17.75 -0.94
C VAL A 194 1.82 -18.04 -2.44
N TRP A 195 0.65 -17.75 -2.99
CA TRP A 195 0.43 -17.60 -4.41
C TRP A 195 -0.30 -16.30 -4.69
N CYS A 196 0.47 -15.23 -4.94
CA CYS A 196 -0.06 -13.88 -5.10
C CYS A 196 -0.79 -13.69 -6.44
N CYS A 197 -2.03 -13.20 -6.39
CA CYS A 197 -2.86 -12.84 -7.55
C CYS A 197 -3.51 -11.47 -7.29
N SER A 198 -3.84 -10.74 -8.35
CA SER A 198 -4.63 -9.52 -8.26
C SER A 198 -6.12 -9.81 -8.43
N ALA A 199 -6.97 -9.08 -7.71
CA ALA A 199 -8.43 -9.16 -7.85
C ALA A 199 -8.97 -8.31 -9.01
N ASP A 200 -8.18 -7.33 -9.47
CA ASP A 200 -8.58 -6.38 -10.51
C ASP A 200 -7.52 -6.27 -11.59
N TYR A 201 -7.96 -6.05 -12.83
CA TYR A 201 -7.03 -5.78 -13.92
C TYR A 201 -6.47 -4.36 -13.80
N ASN A 202 -5.14 -4.25 -13.84
CA ASN A 202 -4.44 -2.98 -13.97
C ASN A 202 -3.23 -3.16 -14.88
N ALA A 203 -3.23 -2.51 -16.04
CA ALA A 203 -2.18 -2.60 -17.04
C ALA A 203 -0.80 -2.18 -16.52
N ARG A 204 -0.75 -1.33 -15.48
CA ARG A 204 0.49 -0.97 -14.77
C ARG A 204 1.23 -2.18 -14.20
N LEU A 205 0.50 -3.24 -13.83
CA LEU A 205 1.09 -4.43 -13.21
C LEU A 205 2.04 -5.18 -14.16
N PHE A 206 1.93 -5.00 -15.48
CA PHE A 206 2.91 -5.52 -16.42
C PHE A 206 4.30 -4.93 -16.19
N GLU A 207 4.39 -3.61 -16.01
CA GLU A 207 5.66 -2.95 -15.71
C GLU A 207 6.14 -3.29 -14.29
N SER A 208 5.24 -3.17 -13.30
CA SER A 208 5.56 -3.42 -11.90
C SER A 208 6.12 -4.83 -11.66
N PHE A 209 5.53 -5.85 -12.27
CA PHE A 209 5.99 -7.24 -12.16
C PHE A 209 6.99 -7.66 -13.24
N LYS A 210 7.39 -6.75 -14.14
CA LYS A 210 8.17 -7.06 -15.36
C LYS A 210 7.56 -8.24 -16.13
N ALA A 211 6.23 -8.31 -16.16
CA ALA A 211 5.45 -9.36 -16.79
C ALA A 211 5.27 -9.09 -18.28
N ASP A 212 5.11 -10.16 -19.05
CA ASP A 212 4.78 -10.15 -20.48
C ASP A 212 3.54 -11.03 -20.78
N ALA A 213 2.95 -11.63 -19.75
CA ALA A 213 1.69 -12.35 -19.81
C ALA A 213 0.85 -12.15 -18.55
N VAL A 214 -0.46 -12.32 -18.71
CA VAL A 214 -1.44 -12.37 -17.63
C VAL A 214 -2.31 -13.61 -17.80
N LEU A 215 -2.47 -14.38 -16.73
CA LEU A 215 -3.46 -15.45 -16.64
C LEU A 215 -4.73 -14.88 -16.00
N VAL A 216 -5.86 -15.06 -16.69
CA VAL A 216 -7.18 -14.67 -16.18
C VAL A 216 -7.90 -15.94 -15.71
N ILE A 217 -8.14 -16.01 -14.40
CA ILE A 217 -8.78 -17.15 -13.75
C ILE A 217 -10.20 -16.74 -13.40
N ARG A 218 -11.16 -17.23 -14.18
CA ARG A 218 -12.58 -17.03 -13.89
C ARG A 218 -13.02 -18.10 -12.88
N ALA A 219 -13.69 -17.69 -11.81
CA ALA A 219 -14.33 -18.64 -10.91
C ALA A 219 -15.42 -19.41 -11.67
N GLY A 220 -15.13 -20.65 -12.05
CA GLY A 220 -16.16 -21.66 -12.24
C GLY A 220 -16.28 -22.43 -10.93
N ASN A 221 -17.37 -22.24 -10.18
CA ASN A 221 -17.74 -22.98 -8.96
C ASN A 221 -16.60 -23.71 -8.22
N PHE A 222 -15.58 -22.99 -7.74
CA PHE A 222 -14.68 -23.52 -6.72
C PHE A 222 -15.41 -23.42 -5.37
N SER A 223 -16.41 -24.28 -5.16
CA SER A 223 -16.93 -24.51 -3.81
C SER A 223 -15.95 -25.44 -3.10
N CYS A 224 -15.23 -24.93 -2.10
CA CYS A 224 -14.62 -25.81 -1.12
C CYS A 224 -15.76 -26.42 -0.30
N LYS A 225 -16.27 -27.58 -0.71
CA LYS A 225 -16.93 -28.47 0.24
C LYS A 225 -15.84 -29.04 1.14
N ASN A 226 -15.47 -28.30 2.18
CA ASN A 226 -14.79 -28.82 3.37
C ASN A 226 -15.17 -27.93 4.55
N GLY A 227 -16.46 -27.98 4.87
CA GLY A 227 -17.03 -27.49 6.12
C GLY A 227 -17.31 -28.66 7.05
N GLU A 228 -16.34 -29.53 7.29
CA GLU A 228 -16.33 -30.36 8.50
C GLU A 228 -15.34 -29.75 9.49
N SER A 229 -15.92 -28.89 10.33
CA SER A 229 -15.58 -28.69 11.74
C SER A 229 -14.43 -29.55 12.27
N LEU A 230 -13.25 -28.95 12.40
CA LEU A 230 -12.34 -29.26 13.50
C LEU A 230 -12.56 -28.22 14.59
N ARG A 231 -13.50 -28.53 15.49
CA ARG A 231 -13.55 -27.96 16.84
C ARG A 231 -12.68 -28.82 17.74
N ALA A 232 -11.82 -28.19 18.52
CA ALA A 232 -11.45 -28.69 19.84
C ALA A 232 -12.61 -28.41 20.81
#